data_AF-A1CHM9-F1
#
_entry.id   AF-A1CHM9-F1
#
_cell.length_a   1.000
_cell.length_b   1.000
_cell.length_c   1.000
_cell.angle_alpha   90.00
_cell.angle_beta   90.00
_cell.angle_gamma   90.00
#
_symmetry.space_group_name_H-M   'P 1'
#
loop_
_entity.id
_entity.type
_entity.pdbx_description
1 polymer ?
#
loop_
_entity_poly.entity_id
_entity_poly.type
_entity_poly.pdbx_seq_one_letter_code
_entity_poly.pdbx_strand_id
1 'polypeptide(L)'
;MQPVSEKLFKGANAAYAFTETVHDEQMRARDSARGKALADAAVAASVEFYIYSTLPSITKISGGEFTRGEHFDVKAEVEDYICSLPIRSAFLSPGSFMQVFLGMMLYIQDFGYWGPETEELLVASVAEAHGKLTTLEGFFDKHGVNFQSGH
;
A
#
# COMPACT_ATOMS: atom_id res chain seq x y z
N MET A 1 -13.13 -22.62 -26.09
CA MET A 1 -12.59 -21.25 -26.07
C MET A 1 -11.31 -21.31 -25.27
N GLN A 2 -10.14 -21.13 -25.89
CA GLN A 2 -8.86 -21.13 -25.16
C GLN A 2 -8.83 -19.92 -24.22
N PRO A 3 -8.42 -20.07 -22.95
CA PRO A 3 -8.34 -18.94 -22.03
C PRO A 3 -7.37 -17.88 -22.55
N VAL A 4 -7.71 -16.60 -22.36
CA VAL A 4 -6.97 -15.42 -22.88
C VAL A 4 -5.48 -15.45 -22.48
N SER A 5 -5.14 -16.13 -21.39
CA SER A 5 -3.78 -16.25 -20.86
C SER A 5 -2.80 -17.02 -21.74
N GLU A 6 -3.22 -18.06 -22.50
CA GLU A 6 -2.30 -18.84 -23.36
C GLU A 6 -1.75 -18.02 -24.54
N LYS A 7 -2.49 -17.00 -25.00
CA LYS A 7 -2.03 -16.12 -26.07
C LYS A 7 -1.11 -15.00 -25.60
N LEU A 8 -1.05 -14.74 -24.29
CA LEU A 8 -0.38 -13.55 -23.75
C LEU A 8 1.12 -13.53 -24.04
N PHE A 9 1.78 -14.69 -23.94
CA PHE A 9 3.24 -14.81 -24.03
C PHE A 9 3.72 -15.60 -25.26
N LYS A 10 2.83 -15.87 -26.23
CA LYS A 10 3.19 -16.67 -27.40
C LYS A 10 4.30 -15.98 -28.20
N GLY A 11 5.45 -16.63 -28.29
CA GLY A 11 6.63 -16.14 -29.03
C GLY A 11 7.51 -15.15 -28.25
N ALA A 12 7.23 -14.90 -26.97
CA ALA A 12 8.06 -14.04 -26.13
C ALA A 12 9.24 -14.82 -25.52
N ASN A 13 10.45 -14.25 -25.61
CA ASN A 13 11.63 -14.79 -24.92
C ASN A 13 11.63 -14.47 -23.42
N ALA A 14 11.14 -13.29 -23.04
CA ALA A 14 11.02 -12.88 -21.65
C ALA A 14 9.68 -12.20 -21.40
N ALA A 15 9.21 -12.27 -20.16
CA ALA A 15 7.96 -11.63 -19.74
C ALA A 15 8.17 -10.87 -18.42
N TYR A 16 7.61 -9.66 -18.34
CA TYR A 16 7.47 -8.91 -17.10
C TYR A 16 6.00 -8.87 -16.71
N ALA A 17 5.70 -9.16 -15.45
CA ALA A 17 4.34 -9.25 -14.94
C ALA A 17 4.19 -8.59 -13.58
N PHE A 18 3.05 -7.95 -13.36
CA PHE A 18 2.63 -7.43 -12.08
C PHE A 18 1.10 -7.56 -11.96
N THR A 19 0.59 -7.57 -10.73
CA THR A 19 -0.84 -7.53 -10.46
C THR A 19 -1.22 -6.18 -9.88
N GLU A 20 -2.26 -5.57 -10.44
CA GLU A 20 -2.91 -4.40 -9.88
C GLU A 20 -3.76 -4.81 -8.68
N THR A 21 -3.49 -4.19 -7.53
CA THR A 21 -4.22 -4.42 -6.29
C THR A 21 -5.46 -3.52 -6.24
N VAL A 22 -6.63 -4.15 -6.19
CA VAL A 22 -7.91 -3.47 -5.93
C VAL A 22 -8.26 -3.71 -4.47
N HIS A 23 -8.39 -2.63 -3.68
CA HIS A 23 -8.63 -2.69 -2.24
C HIS A 23 -10.11 -2.94 -1.92
N ASP A 24 -10.56 -4.17 -2.15
CA ASP A 24 -11.90 -4.67 -1.79
C ASP A 24 -11.79 -6.01 -1.01
N GLU A 25 -12.92 -6.57 -0.61
CA GLU A 25 -12.97 -7.87 0.11
C GLU A 25 -12.38 -9.04 -0.70
N GLN A 26 -12.30 -8.92 -2.02
CA GLN A 26 -11.79 -9.96 -2.91
C GLN A 26 -10.31 -9.77 -3.24
N MET A 27 -9.67 -8.70 -2.77
CA MET A 27 -8.31 -8.31 -3.09
C MET A 27 -7.35 -9.50 -3.06
N ARG A 28 -7.30 -10.20 -1.93
CA ARG A 28 -6.38 -11.31 -1.71
C ARG A 28 -6.61 -12.48 -2.69
N ALA A 29 -7.86 -12.93 -2.80
CA ALA A 29 -8.21 -14.04 -3.69
C ALA A 29 -7.92 -13.69 -5.15
N ARG A 30 -8.23 -12.46 -5.56
CA ARG A 30 -8.04 -11.95 -6.92
C ARG A 30 -6.56 -11.80 -7.28
N ASP A 31 -5.76 -11.16 -6.43
CA ASP A 31 -4.33 -10.98 -6.68
C ASP A 31 -3.59 -12.32 -6.73
N SER A 32 -3.92 -13.25 -5.81
CA SER A 32 -3.35 -14.60 -5.81
C SER A 32 -3.70 -15.35 -7.11
N ALA A 33 -4.98 -15.37 -7.50
CA ALA A 33 -5.42 -16.07 -8.71
C ALA A 33 -4.80 -15.47 -9.98
N ARG A 34 -4.76 -14.13 -10.10
CA ARG A 34 -4.16 -13.44 -11.24
C ARG A 34 -2.66 -13.68 -11.34
N GLY A 35 -1.94 -13.57 -10.23
CA GLY A 35 -0.50 -13.76 -10.19
C GLY A 35 -0.10 -15.18 -10.60
N LYS A 36 -0.78 -16.19 -10.06
CA LYS A 36 -0.56 -17.60 -10.42
C LYS A 36 -0.90 -17.88 -11.89
N ALA A 37 -2.04 -17.37 -12.37
CA ALA A 37 -2.45 -17.56 -13.76
C ALA A 37 -1.46 -16.93 -14.77
N LEU A 38 -0.83 -15.80 -14.43
CA LEU A 38 0.22 -15.20 -15.26
C LEU A 38 1.48 -16.08 -15.31
N ALA A 39 1.89 -16.62 -14.15
CA ALA A 39 3.04 -17.52 -14.07
C ALA A 39 2.80 -18.83 -14.85
N ASP A 40 1.62 -19.43 -14.67
CA ASP A 40 1.21 -20.64 -15.41
C ASP A 40 1.21 -20.41 -16.92
N ALA A 41 0.71 -19.25 -17.35
CA ALA A 41 0.71 -18.88 -18.76
C ALA A 41 2.13 -18.70 -19.33
N ALA A 42 3.06 -18.15 -18.55
CA ALA A 42 4.46 -18.00 -18.94
C ALA A 42 5.14 -19.37 -19.10
N VAL A 43 4.86 -20.31 -18.18
CA VAL A 43 5.32 -21.71 -18.28
C VAL A 43 4.73 -22.38 -19.51
N ALA A 44 3.42 -22.28 -19.72
CA ALA A 44 2.73 -22.90 -20.86
C ALA A 44 3.23 -22.36 -22.21
N ALA A 45 3.57 -21.07 -22.27
CA ALA A 45 4.14 -20.44 -23.46
C ALA A 45 5.65 -20.71 -23.64
N SER A 46 6.29 -21.41 -22.71
CA SER A 46 7.74 -21.69 -22.72
C SER A 46 8.60 -20.42 -22.77
N VAL A 47 8.19 -19.39 -22.01
CA VAL A 47 9.00 -18.17 -21.84
C VAL A 47 10.33 -18.55 -21.18
N GLU A 48 11.43 -18.05 -21.73
CA GLU A 48 12.78 -18.40 -21.28
C GLU A 48 13.18 -17.69 -19.97
N PHE A 49 12.60 -16.52 -19.69
CA PHE A 49 12.84 -15.74 -18.47
C PHE A 49 11.62 -14.93 -18.00
N TYR A 50 11.27 -15.03 -16.73
CA TYR A 50 10.08 -14.38 -16.15
C TYR A 50 10.43 -13.42 -15.01
N ILE A 51 10.05 -12.16 -15.15
CA ILE A 51 10.25 -11.14 -14.12
C ILE A 51 8.91 -10.83 -13.48
N TYR A 52 8.80 -11.02 -12.17
CA TYR A 52 7.58 -10.71 -11.42
C TYR A 52 7.79 -9.53 -10.47
N SER A 53 6.85 -8.58 -10.48
CA SER A 53 6.81 -7.50 -9.51
C SER A 53 6.19 -7.99 -8.21
N THR A 54 7.02 -8.12 -7.19
CA THR A 54 6.68 -8.64 -5.87
C THR A 54 6.66 -7.52 -4.82
N LEU A 55 6.32 -7.88 -3.57
CA LEU A 55 6.53 -7.06 -2.39
C LEU A 55 7.00 -7.94 -1.21
N PRO A 56 7.74 -7.41 -0.22
CA PRO A 56 8.17 -8.19 0.93
C PRO A 56 6.97 -8.58 1.79
N SER A 57 6.94 -9.81 2.30
CA SER A 57 5.88 -10.22 3.22
C SER A 57 6.00 -9.48 4.56
N ILE A 58 5.03 -8.62 4.84
CA ILE A 58 4.93 -7.87 6.11
C ILE A 58 4.76 -8.84 7.26
N THR A 59 3.85 -9.81 7.11
CA THR A 59 3.55 -10.80 8.16
C THR A 59 4.79 -11.63 8.52
N LYS A 60 5.57 -12.10 7.53
CA LYS A 60 6.80 -12.87 7.78
C LYS A 60 7.88 -11.99 8.44
N ILE A 61 8.09 -10.77 7.94
CA ILE A 61 9.13 -9.86 8.45
C ILE A 61 8.84 -9.43 9.89
N SER A 62 7.58 -9.17 10.22
CA SER A 62 7.16 -8.74 11.55
C SER A 62 6.93 -9.89 12.54
N GLY A 63 7.19 -11.15 12.15
CA GLY A 63 6.86 -12.31 12.99
C GLY A 63 5.37 -12.43 13.36
N GLY A 64 4.48 -11.91 12.51
CA GLY A 64 3.03 -11.90 12.74
C GLY A 64 2.47 -10.71 13.52
N GLU A 65 3.31 -9.76 13.96
CA GLU A 65 2.83 -8.55 14.66
C GLU A 65 1.94 -7.65 13.79
N PHE A 66 2.29 -7.46 12.51
CA PHE A 66 1.54 -6.65 11.57
C PHE A 66 0.78 -7.50 10.56
N THR A 67 -0.55 -7.48 10.64
CA THR A 67 -1.43 -8.33 9.83
C THR A 67 -2.22 -7.58 8.76
N ARG A 68 -2.20 -6.24 8.77
CA ARG A 68 -2.97 -5.41 7.82
C ARG A 68 -2.28 -5.24 6.45
N GLY A 69 -1.12 -5.87 6.28
CA GLY A 69 -0.27 -5.82 5.10
C GLY A 69 -0.62 -6.83 4.00
N GLU A 70 -1.84 -7.36 3.95
CA GLU A 70 -2.17 -8.53 3.14
C GLU A 70 -1.86 -8.39 1.63
N HIS A 71 -1.95 -7.18 1.09
CA HIS A 71 -1.65 -6.89 -0.33
C HIS A 71 -0.15 -6.99 -0.65
N PHE A 72 0.72 -6.89 0.35
CA PHE A 72 2.15 -7.21 0.23
C PHE A 72 2.35 -8.73 0.33
N ASP A 73 1.74 -9.35 1.35
CA ASP A 73 1.89 -10.77 1.62
C ASP A 73 1.43 -11.64 0.44
N VAL A 74 0.31 -11.28 -0.21
CA VAL A 74 -0.17 -12.03 -1.38
C VAL A 74 0.82 -12.02 -2.55
N LYS A 75 1.61 -10.94 -2.72
CA LYS A 75 2.62 -10.86 -3.79
C LYS A 75 3.84 -11.73 -3.46
N ALA A 76 4.27 -11.73 -2.20
CA ALA A 76 5.30 -12.64 -1.71
C ALA A 76 4.89 -14.12 -1.85
N GLU A 77 3.62 -14.45 -1.58
CA GLU A 77 3.10 -15.82 -1.76
C GLU A 77 3.06 -16.25 -3.23
N VAL A 78 2.77 -15.32 -4.16
CA VAL A 78 2.85 -15.60 -5.59
C VAL A 78 4.30 -15.78 -6.03
N GLU A 79 5.25 -15.02 -5.48
CA GLU A 79 6.69 -15.25 -5.68
C GLU A 79 7.11 -16.64 -5.20
N ASP A 80 6.73 -17.05 -3.99
CA ASP A 80 6.98 -18.39 -3.46
C ASP A 80 6.44 -19.47 -4.43
N TYR A 81 5.27 -19.23 -5.00
CA TYR A 81 4.67 -20.11 -6.01
C TYR A 81 5.50 -20.14 -7.31
N ILE A 82 5.91 -18.99 -7.84
CA ILE A 82 6.74 -18.90 -9.05
C ILE A 82 8.07 -19.63 -8.86
N CYS A 83 8.68 -19.55 -7.68
CA CYS A 83 9.90 -20.28 -7.32
C CYS A 83 9.75 -21.81 -7.40
N SER A 84 8.52 -22.32 -7.30
CA SER A 84 8.23 -23.75 -7.44
C SER A 84 8.06 -24.22 -8.89
N LEU A 85 7.95 -23.29 -9.85
CA LEU A 85 7.69 -23.58 -11.25
C LEU A 85 9.00 -23.82 -12.04
N PRO A 86 8.95 -24.60 -13.14
CA PRO A 86 10.12 -24.87 -13.99
C PRO A 86 10.39 -23.72 -14.97
N ILE A 87 10.52 -22.48 -14.47
CA ILE A 87 10.82 -21.29 -15.26
C ILE A 87 11.92 -20.48 -14.59
N ARG A 88 12.87 -19.96 -15.37
CA ARG A 88 13.88 -19.04 -14.81
C ARG A 88 13.22 -17.73 -14.47
N SER A 89 13.40 -17.25 -13.24
CA SER A 89 12.70 -16.07 -12.75
C SER A 89 13.61 -15.08 -12.04
N ALA A 90 13.16 -13.82 -11.99
CA ALA A 90 13.69 -12.77 -11.13
C ALA A 90 12.55 -11.96 -10.52
N PHE A 91 12.81 -11.38 -9.35
CA PHE A 91 11.80 -10.66 -8.57
C PHE A 91 12.21 -9.22 -8.36
N LEU A 92 11.31 -8.30 -8.71
CA LEU A 92 11.48 -6.87 -8.52
C LEU A 92 10.54 -6.40 -7.41
N SER A 93 11.10 -5.90 -6.31
CA SER A 93 10.33 -5.27 -5.22
C SER A 93 10.49 -3.76 -5.31
N PRO A 94 9.56 -3.04 -5.97
CA PRO A 94 9.68 -1.60 -6.14
C PRO A 94 9.42 -0.86 -4.81
N GLY A 95 10.12 0.25 -4.62
CA GLY A 95 9.77 1.23 -3.59
C GLY A 95 8.51 2.01 -3.94
N SER A 96 8.06 2.87 -3.03
CA SER A 96 6.93 3.75 -3.29
C SER A 96 7.20 4.68 -4.46
N PHE A 97 6.22 4.83 -5.35
CA PHE A 97 6.29 5.72 -6.49
C PHE A 97 6.15 7.19 -6.06
N MET A 98 6.96 8.09 -6.62
CA MET A 98 6.92 9.52 -6.30
C MET A 98 5.56 10.17 -6.65
N GLN A 99 4.80 9.58 -7.57
CA GLN A 99 3.43 9.99 -7.89
C GLN A 99 2.50 9.87 -6.68
N VAL A 100 2.69 8.87 -5.81
CA VAL A 100 1.91 8.72 -4.58
C VAL A 100 2.19 9.89 -3.63
N PHE A 101 3.47 10.28 -3.52
CA PHE A 101 3.87 11.45 -2.73
C PHE A 101 3.27 12.75 -3.30
N LEU A 102 3.32 12.94 -4.62
CA LEU A 102 2.70 14.09 -5.27
C LEU A 102 1.19 14.14 -5.02
N GLY A 103 0.50 13.00 -5.10
CA GLY A 103 -0.93 12.91 -4.80
C GLY A 103 -1.27 13.32 -3.37
N MET A 104 -0.47 12.88 -2.40
CA MET A 104 -0.59 13.32 -1.01
C MET A 104 -0.37 14.83 -0.85
N MET A 105 0.65 15.39 -1.51
CA MET A 105 0.93 16.84 -1.44
C MET A 105 -0.20 17.67 -2.05
N LEU A 106 -0.75 17.24 -3.20
CA LEU A 106 -1.90 17.91 -3.82
C LEU A 106 -3.15 17.82 -2.94
N TYR A 107 -3.41 16.66 -2.35
CA TYR A 107 -4.52 16.50 -1.40
C TYR A 107 -4.37 17.44 -0.19
N ILE A 108 -3.16 17.55 0.38
CA ILE A 108 -2.88 18.48 1.48
C ILE A 108 -3.01 19.94 1.04
N GLN A 109 -2.63 20.27 -0.19
CA GLN A 109 -2.81 21.61 -0.73
C GLN A 109 -4.30 21.97 -0.84
N ASP A 110 -5.14 21.03 -1.30
CA ASP A 110 -6.57 21.27 -1.54
C ASP A 110 -7.40 21.21 -0.26
N PHE A 111 -7.04 20.35 0.69
CA PHE A 111 -7.87 20.02 1.86
C PHE A 111 -7.17 20.21 3.22
N GLY A 112 -5.90 20.61 3.24
CA GLY A 112 -5.10 20.63 4.46
C GLY A 112 -4.70 19.23 4.95
N TYR A 113 -3.89 19.17 6.01
CA TYR A 113 -3.37 17.90 6.56
C TYR A 113 -4.47 16.96 7.07
N TRP A 114 -5.57 17.53 7.58
CA TRP A 114 -6.65 16.79 8.22
C TRP A 114 -7.83 16.45 7.27
N GLY A 115 -7.81 16.95 6.03
CA GLY A 115 -8.81 16.64 5.00
C GLY A 115 -9.98 17.63 4.89
N PRO A 116 -10.92 17.41 3.96
CA PRO A 116 -11.93 18.39 3.59
C PRO A 116 -12.84 18.85 4.73
N GLU A 117 -13.08 17.98 5.71
CA GLU A 117 -14.02 18.20 6.82
C GLU A 117 -13.35 18.84 8.05
N THR A 118 -12.11 19.31 7.92
CA THR A 118 -11.33 19.83 9.05
C THR A 118 -12.05 20.96 9.78
N GLU A 119 -12.63 21.91 9.06
CA GLU A 119 -13.33 23.04 9.70
C GLU A 119 -14.61 22.59 10.42
N GLU A 120 -15.39 21.68 9.85
CA GLU A 120 -16.61 21.17 10.48
C GLU A 120 -16.29 20.34 11.74
N LEU A 121 -15.28 19.48 11.68
CA LEU A 121 -14.80 18.70 12.83
C LEU A 121 -14.20 19.59 13.93
N LEU A 122 -13.49 20.67 13.55
CA LEU A 122 -13.00 21.66 14.50
C LEU A 122 -14.16 22.39 15.18
N VAL A 123 -15.18 22.82 14.44
CA VAL A 123 -16.35 23.49 15.02
C VAL A 123 -17.14 22.54 15.93
N ALA A 124 -17.36 21.29 15.50
CA ALA A 124 -18.04 20.27 16.30
C ALA A 124 -17.28 19.97 17.59
N SER A 125 -15.96 19.77 17.51
CA SER A 125 -15.13 19.52 18.70
C SER A 125 -15.11 20.69 19.68
N VAL A 126 -15.15 21.94 19.20
CA VAL A 126 -15.30 23.14 20.03
C VAL A 126 -16.68 23.21 20.69
N ALA A 127 -17.74 22.83 19.98
CA ALA A 127 -19.12 22.84 20.48
C ALA A 127 -19.39 21.72 21.50
N GLU A 128 -18.77 20.56 21.34
CA GLU A 128 -18.89 19.40 22.24
C GLU A 128 -17.90 19.43 23.41
N ALA A 129 -16.91 20.32 23.39
CA ALA A 129 -16.00 20.49 24.52
C ALA A 129 -16.77 20.97 25.77
N HIS A 130 -17.04 20.03 26.68
CA HIS A 130 -17.62 20.32 28.00
C HIS A 130 -16.56 20.97 28.91
N GLY A 131 -16.22 22.23 28.61
CA GLY A 131 -15.29 23.06 29.37
C GLY A 131 -14.89 24.31 28.57
N LYS A 132 -14.65 25.44 29.26
CA LYS A 132 -14.11 26.65 28.62
C LYS A 132 -12.74 26.30 28.03
N LEU A 133 -12.61 26.28 26.71
CA LEU A 133 -11.31 26.20 26.04
C LEU A 133 -10.47 27.38 26.55
N THR A 134 -9.43 27.08 27.33
CA THR A 134 -8.47 28.09 27.77
C THR A 134 -7.42 28.22 26.69
N THR A 135 -6.87 29.42 26.49
CA THR A 135 -5.66 29.53 25.68
C THR A 135 -4.51 28.82 26.38
N LEU A 136 -3.42 28.57 25.65
CA LEU A 136 -2.21 27.97 26.21
C LEU A 136 -1.69 28.82 27.38
N GLU A 137 -1.74 30.14 27.24
CA GLU A 137 -1.38 31.12 28.27
C GLU A 137 -2.32 30.99 29.48
N GLY A 138 -3.63 30.89 29.26
CA GLY A 138 -4.60 30.70 30.34
C GLY A 138 -4.44 29.37 31.09
N PHE A 139 -3.95 28.31 30.43
CA PHE A 139 -3.59 27.05 31.07
C PHE A 139 -2.36 27.24 31.97
N PHE A 140 -1.33 27.92 31.47
CA PHE A 140 -0.09 28.15 32.21
C PHE A 140 -0.28 29.05 33.42
N ASP A 141 -1.07 30.13 33.31
CA ASP A 141 -1.42 31.00 34.44
C ASP A 141 -2.16 30.22 35.54
N LYS A 142 -3.11 29.36 35.15
CA LYS A 142 -3.89 28.53 36.08
C LYS A 142 -3.03 27.48 36.80
N HIS A 143 -1.94 27.04 36.16
CA HIS A 143 -1.01 26.06 36.72
C HIS A 143 0.29 26.67 37.27
N GLY A 144 0.37 28.01 37.37
CA GLY A 144 1.49 28.72 37.99
C GLY A 144 2.80 28.67 37.20
N VAL A 145 2.73 28.38 35.90
CA VAL A 145 3.90 28.30 35.02
C VAL A 145 4.05 29.64 34.29
N ASN A 146 4.92 30.52 34.78
CA ASN A 146 5.24 31.77 34.09
C ASN A 146 6.49 31.60 33.22
N PHE A 147 6.35 31.81 31.91
CA PHE A 147 7.51 31.96 31.03
C PHE A 147 8.09 33.35 31.26
N GLN A 148 9.19 33.43 32.01
CA GLN A 148 9.95 34.67 32.06
C GLN A 148 10.53 34.90 30.66
N SER A 149 10.03 35.94 29.97
CA SER A 149 10.64 36.46 28.76
C SER A 149 12.04 36.96 29.11
N GLY A 150 13.05 36.13 28.89
CA GLY A 150 14.44 36.55 28.91
C GLY A 150 14.67 37.59 27.82
N HIS A 151 15.24 38.73 28.21
CA HIS A 151 15.94 39.64 27.30
C HIS A 151 17.19 38.99 26.74
#